data_AF-A0A9W9G5N7-F1
#
_entry.id   AF-A0A9W9G5N7-F1
#
_cell.length_a   1.000
_cell.length_b   1.000
_cell.length_c   1.000
_cell.angle_alpha   90.00
_cell.angle_beta   90.00
_cell.angle_gamma   90.00
#
_symmetry.space_group_name_H-M   'P 1'
#
loop_
_entity.id
_entity.type
_entity.pdbx_description
1 polymer ?
#
loop_
_entity_poly.entity_id
_entity_poly.type
_entity_poly.pdbx_seq_one_letter_code
_entity_poly.pdbx_strand_id
1 'polypeptide(L)'
;MASILATFLSIAKIALASATIFSPFQLSNPTISFVSNDASHGWATGINLFNITVGIGQDDPQLSFILEKNHDLISPDAHIQYIGSSKNAQNIHFPDYILTKGAVWIQERKGKPWKEAGWARLAVIQTAENLLFDGTFTLKSGQYEIQIQSNGNGRTGMVAHQVEQAFSMNDQILDRTICATRPAFSFENRQEQAYNPTNLIGNTSGCPKIRMTAYIGLVTDCSYTSSFNSTDAVHRYLLNVVNTASIVFENSFNISLTVQNLTISDTECPSDGPGSSAWNAPCSTGDLNSRLEDFSQWRSTLYDNNAYWTLFSGCAAPSGEVGVSWVGALCTEGSGSGSGANVVGRAQTEWQVFA
;
A
#
# COMPACT_ATOMS: atom_id res chain seq x y z
N MET A 1 61.10 -41.27 19.32
CA MET A 1 60.10 -40.67 20.23
C MET A 1 60.26 -39.16 20.12
N ALA A 2 59.71 -38.52 19.08
CA ALA A 2 58.35 -38.00 18.97
C ALA A 2 58.12 -36.74 19.84
N SER A 3 58.39 -35.60 19.20
CA SER A 3 58.04 -34.23 19.62
C SER A 3 56.57 -33.95 19.27
N ILE A 4 55.79 -33.37 20.19
CA ILE A 4 54.46 -32.82 19.87
C ILE A 4 54.34 -31.44 20.54
N LEU A 5 54.49 -30.42 19.70
CA LEU A 5 54.18 -29.03 19.97
C LEU A 5 52.66 -28.87 19.79
N ALA A 6 51.92 -28.53 20.84
CA ALA A 6 50.49 -28.22 20.75
C ALA A 6 50.30 -26.72 20.51
N THR A 7 50.08 -26.34 19.25
CA THR A 7 49.69 -25.00 18.83
C THR A 7 48.22 -24.77 19.16
N PHE A 8 47.93 -23.89 20.12
CA PHE A 8 46.57 -23.37 20.34
C PHE A 8 46.22 -22.37 19.22
N LEU A 9 45.43 -22.79 18.23
CA LEU A 9 44.73 -21.87 17.34
C LEU A 9 43.54 -21.26 18.11
N SER A 10 43.67 -19.99 18.49
CA SER A 10 42.54 -19.18 18.92
C SER A 10 41.64 -18.91 17.70
N ILE A 11 40.53 -19.62 17.59
CA ILE A 11 39.46 -19.30 16.64
C ILE A 11 38.75 -18.07 17.23
N ALA A 12 39.19 -16.89 16.83
CA ALA A 12 38.39 -15.68 17.02
C ALA A 12 37.08 -15.88 16.23
N LYS A 13 35.98 -16.14 16.95
CA LYS A 13 34.63 -16.03 16.39
C LYS A 13 34.45 -14.58 15.97
N ILE A 14 34.64 -14.28 14.69
CA ILE A 14 34.21 -13.03 14.10
C ILE A 14 32.68 -13.06 14.16
N ALA A 15 32.12 -12.44 15.21
CA ALA A 15 30.71 -12.09 15.21
C ALA A 15 30.51 -11.12 14.03
N LEU A 16 29.86 -11.60 12.97
CA LEU A 16 29.32 -10.74 11.93
C LEU A 16 28.27 -9.86 12.60
N ALA A 17 28.69 -8.68 13.05
CA ALA A 17 27.79 -7.64 13.51
C ALA A 17 26.99 -7.13 12.29
N SER A 18 25.88 -7.80 11.97
CA SER A 18 24.89 -7.26 11.06
C SER A 18 24.39 -5.94 11.65
N ALA A 19 24.45 -4.87 10.85
CA ALA A 19 23.90 -3.59 11.24
C ALA A 19 22.40 -3.77 11.54
N THR A 20 22.00 -3.47 12.76
CA THR A 20 20.59 -3.46 13.19
C THR A 20 20.04 -2.09 12.83
N ILE A 21 19.00 -2.04 12.00
CA ILE A 21 18.35 -0.81 11.56
C ILE A 21 17.14 -0.60 12.45
N PHE A 22 17.13 0.48 13.22
CA PHE A 22 16.02 0.83 14.10
C PHE A 22 15.01 1.70 13.35
N SER A 23 13.73 1.49 13.64
CA SER A 23 12.65 2.32 13.13
C SER A 23 12.24 3.41 14.15
N PRO A 24 11.83 4.61 13.72
CA PRO A 24 11.93 5.12 12.35
C PRO A 24 13.37 5.49 11.97
N PHE A 25 13.68 5.48 10.67
CA PHE A 25 14.97 5.94 10.15
C PHE A 25 14.83 6.88 8.97
N GLN A 26 15.77 7.83 8.87
CA GLN A 26 15.84 8.82 7.80
C GLN A 26 16.54 8.24 6.57
N LEU A 27 15.99 8.50 5.39
CA LEU A 27 16.63 8.25 4.11
C LEU A 27 17.35 9.52 3.65
N SER A 28 18.67 9.43 3.46
CA SER A 28 19.53 10.55 3.11
C SER A 28 20.12 10.41 1.71
N ASN A 29 20.42 11.56 1.11
CA ASN A 29 21.19 11.68 -0.14
C ASN A 29 20.69 10.77 -1.27
N PRO A 30 19.39 10.86 -1.64
CA PRO A 30 18.85 10.05 -2.73
C PRO A 30 19.53 10.38 -4.04
N THR A 31 20.08 9.36 -4.68
CA THR A 31 20.75 9.47 -5.98
C THR A 31 20.08 8.52 -6.96
N ILE A 32 19.65 9.06 -8.10
CA ILE A 32 19.11 8.27 -9.19
C ILE A 32 20.22 7.97 -10.19
N SER A 33 20.31 6.72 -10.62
CA SER A 33 21.08 6.34 -11.80
C SER A 33 20.19 5.56 -12.76
N PHE A 34 20.47 5.73 -14.05
CA PHE A 34 19.72 5.08 -15.12
C PHE A 34 20.57 3.94 -15.67
N VAL A 35 19.93 2.82 -16.00
CA VAL A 35 20.61 1.63 -16.54
C VAL A 35 20.91 1.79 -18.06
N SER A 36 20.57 2.95 -18.64
CA SER A 36 20.75 3.28 -20.06
C SER A 36 22.01 4.12 -20.32
N ASN A 37 22.71 3.83 -21.42
CA ASN A 37 23.89 4.57 -21.90
C ASN A 37 23.57 5.97 -22.46
N ASP A 38 22.29 6.38 -22.53
CA ASP A 38 21.89 7.67 -23.05
C ASP A 38 21.40 8.58 -21.90
N ALA A 39 22.38 9.16 -21.18
CA ALA A 39 22.18 10.00 -20.00
C ALA A 39 21.59 11.39 -20.32
N SER A 40 21.23 11.67 -21.58
CA SER A 40 20.90 13.00 -22.04
C SER A 40 19.41 13.39 -21.90
N HIS A 41 18.49 12.41 -21.74
CA HIS A 41 17.03 12.65 -21.79
C HIS A 41 16.21 11.75 -20.83
N GLY A 42 16.74 11.52 -19.62
CA GLY A 42 16.41 10.42 -18.70
C GLY A 42 14.95 9.95 -18.56
N TRP A 43 13.93 10.79 -18.70
CA TRP A 43 12.52 10.40 -18.57
C TRP A 43 11.69 10.56 -19.85
N ALA A 44 12.22 11.23 -20.87
CA ALA A 44 11.52 11.51 -22.13
C ALA A 44 11.58 10.32 -23.13
N THR A 45 12.45 9.34 -22.90
CA THR A 45 12.73 8.25 -23.85
C THR A 45 12.24 6.87 -23.41
N GLY A 46 11.33 6.78 -22.42
CA GLY A 46 10.78 5.48 -22.01
C GLY A 46 11.79 4.60 -21.28
N ILE A 47 12.67 5.21 -20.47
CA ILE A 47 13.56 4.45 -19.58
C ILE A 47 12.71 3.74 -18.55
N ASN A 48 12.57 2.42 -18.73
CA ASN A 48 11.74 1.59 -17.87
C ASN A 48 12.46 1.13 -16.61
N LEU A 49 13.79 1.17 -16.54
CA LEU A 49 14.56 0.62 -15.41
C LEU A 49 15.59 1.63 -14.91
N PHE A 50 15.55 1.91 -13.61
CA PHE A 50 16.47 2.81 -12.93
C PHE A 50 16.71 2.35 -11.50
N ASN A 51 17.73 2.90 -10.85
CA ASN A 51 17.99 2.65 -9.45
C ASN A 51 18.05 3.94 -8.64
N ILE A 52 17.45 3.91 -7.46
CA ILE A 52 17.55 4.97 -6.46
C ILE A 52 18.39 4.43 -5.30
N THR A 53 19.53 5.07 -5.04
CA THR A 53 20.39 4.73 -3.90
C THR A 53 20.24 5.78 -2.82
N VAL A 54 19.99 5.34 -1.59
CA VAL A 54 19.86 6.18 -0.39
C VAL A 54 20.75 5.65 0.73
N GLY A 55 21.27 6.55 1.55
CA GLY A 55 21.86 6.18 2.83
C GLY A 55 20.81 6.08 3.92
N ILE A 56 21.11 5.30 4.96
CA ILE A 56 20.34 5.28 6.21
C ILE A 56 21.14 6.04 7.26
N GLY A 57 20.55 7.09 7.84
CA GLY A 57 21.19 7.87 8.92
C GLY A 57 22.39 8.70 8.44
N GLN A 58 23.62 8.32 8.82
CA GLN A 58 24.86 9.00 8.37
C GLN A 58 25.59 8.20 7.26
N ASP A 59 24.80 7.55 6.39
CA ASP A 59 25.21 6.94 5.11
C ASP A 59 26.02 5.61 5.17
N ASP A 60 25.86 4.81 6.24
CA ASP A 60 26.07 3.35 6.25
C ASP A 60 25.14 2.72 7.31
N PRO A 61 24.24 1.75 7.00
CA PRO A 61 24.10 1.01 5.73
C PRO A 61 23.42 1.81 4.59
N GLN A 62 23.56 1.34 3.35
CA GLN A 62 22.93 1.90 2.15
C GLN A 62 21.85 0.99 1.58
N LEU A 63 20.80 1.58 1.02
CA LEU A 63 19.76 0.88 0.26
C LEU A 63 19.82 1.29 -1.21
N SER A 64 19.61 0.33 -2.11
CA SER A 64 19.43 0.58 -3.54
C SER A 64 18.11 -0.04 -3.99
N PHE A 65 17.19 0.81 -4.44
CA PHE A 65 15.92 0.40 -5.02
C PHE A 65 16.10 0.26 -6.52
N ILE A 66 15.98 -0.96 -7.05
CA ILE A 66 16.00 -1.23 -8.49
C ILE A 66 14.54 -1.26 -8.95
N LEU A 67 14.14 -0.26 -9.72
CA LEU A 67 12.74 0.09 -9.95
C LEU A 67 12.43 0.16 -11.44
N GLU A 68 11.21 -0.26 -11.77
CA GLU A 68 10.60 -0.01 -13.07
C GLU A 68 9.23 0.65 -12.94
N LYS A 69 8.79 1.34 -14.00
CA LYS A 69 7.45 1.93 -14.04
C LYS A 69 6.40 0.81 -14.00
N ASN A 70 5.42 0.94 -13.10
CA ASN A 70 4.31 0.00 -13.03
C ASN A 70 3.23 0.40 -14.05
N HIS A 71 3.30 -0.17 -15.24
CA HIS A 71 2.35 0.08 -16.33
C HIS A 71 0.97 -0.55 -16.12
N ASP A 72 0.87 -1.55 -15.24
CA ASP A 72 -0.36 -2.32 -15.04
C ASP A 72 -1.31 -1.66 -14.01
N LEU A 73 -0.87 -0.58 -13.35
CA LEU A 73 -1.56 -0.04 -12.19
C LEU A 73 -2.78 0.85 -12.54
N ILE A 74 -2.72 1.54 -13.66
CA ILE A 74 -3.79 2.43 -14.13
C ILE A 74 -4.19 1.95 -15.53
N SER A 75 -5.50 1.74 -15.72
CA SER A 75 -6.04 1.35 -17.01
C SER A 75 -5.76 2.43 -18.08
N PRO A 76 -5.43 2.06 -19.33
CA PRO A 76 -5.39 3.04 -20.44
C PRO A 76 -6.71 3.79 -20.61
N ASP A 77 -7.83 3.15 -20.25
CA ASP A 77 -9.18 3.70 -20.28
C ASP A 77 -9.67 4.12 -18.89
N ALA A 78 -8.75 4.60 -18.04
CA ALA A 78 -9.09 5.02 -16.68
C ALA A 78 -9.97 6.28 -16.68
N HIS A 79 -11.01 6.27 -15.85
CA HIS A 79 -11.91 7.40 -15.63
C HIS A 79 -11.65 7.99 -14.25
N ILE A 80 -10.99 9.14 -14.23
CA ILE A 80 -10.69 9.87 -13.00
C ILE A 80 -11.61 11.09 -12.92
N GLN A 81 -12.42 11.16 -11.87
CA GLN A 81 -13.39 12.24 -11.67
C GLN A 81 -13.32 12.81 -10.25
N TYR A 82 -13.72 14.07 -10.14
CA TYR A 82 -13.71 14.83 -8.91
C TYR A 82 -15.10 15.42 -8.71
N ILE A 83 -15.73 15.18 -7.56
CA ILE A 83 -17.15 15.51 -7.34
C ILE A 83 -17.31 16.47 -6.15
N GLY A 84 -18.13 17.52 -6.30
CA GLY A 84 -18.41 18.49 -5.22
C GLY A 84 -18.91 19.86 -5.68
N SER A 85 -19.15 20.74 -4.70
CA SER A 85 -19.75 22.08 -4.87
C SER A 85 -18.86 23.07 -5.63
N SER A 86 -17.55 22.81 -5.67
CA SER A 86 -16.61 23.52 -6.54
C SER A 86 -16.78 23.05 -7.99
N LYS A 87 -17.80 23.60 -8.70
CA LYS A 87 -18.07 23.39 -10.14
C LYS A 87 -16.98 23.93 -11.07
N ASN A 88 -15.72 23.61 -10.82
CA ASN A 88 -14.71 23.72 -11.85
C ASN A 88 -13.98 22.39 -11.87
N ALA A 89 -14.25 21.63 -12.93
CA ALA A 89 -13.23 20.76 -13.52
C ALA A 89 -12.02 21.66 -13.83
N GLN A 90 -11.23 21.98 -12.79
CA GLN A 90 -9.94 22.61 -12.97
C GLN A 90 -9.12 21.65 -13.83
N ASN A 91 -8.29 22.18 -14.72
CA ASN A 91 -7.29 21.38 -15.41
C ASN A 91 -6.51 20.61 -14.35
N ILE A 92 -6.84 19.33 -14.19
CA ILE A 92 -6.25 18.49 -13.16
C ILE A 92 -4.88 18.15 -13.68
N HIS A 93 -3.90 18.89 -13.19
CA HIS A 93 -2.51 18.59 -13.43
C HIS A 93 -2.23 17.28 -12.69
N PHE A 94 -2.09 16.19 -13.44
CA PHE A 94 -1.59 14.95 -12.86
C PHE A 94 -0.22 15.26 -12.26
N PRO A 95 0.00 14.98 -10.97
CA PRO A 95 1.26 15.37 -10.37
C PRO A 95 2.39 14.57 -11.02
N ASP A 96 3.56 15.19 -11.21
CA ASP A 96 4.74 14.59 -11.82
C ASP A 96 5.37 13.53 -10.90
N TYR A 97 4.68 12.40 -10.72
CA TYR A 97 5.23 11.20 -10.08
C TYR A 97 5.12 9.97 -10.96
N ILE A 98 6.04 9.03 -10.71
CA ILE A 98 6.10 7.74 -11.38
C ILE A 98 5.81 6.68 -10.35
N LEU A 99 4.75 5.89 -10.58
CA LEU A 99 4.44 4.71 -9.78
C LEU A 99 5.33 3.56 -10.25
N THR A 100 6.03 2.96 -9.31
CA THR A 100 7.08 1.97 -9.59
C THR A 100 6.87 0.66 -8.84
N LYS A 101 7.46 -0.39 -9.39
CA LYS A 101 7.62 -1.69 -8.76
C LYS A 101 9.06 -2.16 -8.90
N GLY A 102 9.54 -2.97 -7.97
CA GLY A 102 10.88 -3.50 -8.07
C GLY A 102 11.39 -4.16 -6.80
N ALA A 103 12.71 -4.20 -6.68
CA ALA A 103 13.43 -4.84 -5.59
C ALA A 103 14.26 -3.82 -4.81
N VAL A 104 14.48 -4.10 -3.52
CA VAL A 104 15.41 -3.35 -2.68
C VAL A 104 16.59 -4.23 -2.32
N TRP A 105 17.77 -3.64 -2.45
CA TRP A 105 19.05 -4.23 -2.12
C TRP A 105 19.70 -3.45 -0.99
N ILE A 106 20.46 -4.13 -0.14
CA ILE A 106 21.18 -3.51 0.98
C ILE A 106 22.69 -3.75 0.85
N GLN A 107 23.46 -2.71 1.13
CA GLN A 107 24.88 -2.80 1.42
C GLN A 107 25.09 -2.44 2.89
N GLU A 108 25.40 -3.44 3.72
CA GLU A 108 25.48 -3.24 5.18
C GLU A 108 26.62 -2.30 5.60
N ARG A 109 27.70 -2.25 4.82
CA ARG A 109 28.83 -1.35 4.96
C ARG A 109 29.46 -1.12 3.61
N LYS A 110 29.99 0.08 3.38
CA LYS A 110 30.75 0.40 2.17
C LYS A 110 31.80 -0.68 1.83
N GLY A 111 31.75 -1.18 0.60
CA GLY A 111 32.67 -2.21 0.09
C GLY A 111 32.23 -3.66 0.34
N LYS A 112 31.12 -3.91 1.05
CA LYS A 112 30.47 -5.24 1.07
C LYS A 112 29.64 -5.45 -0.20
N PRO A 113 29.44 -6.71 -0.64
CA PRO A 113 28.55 -6.98 -1.77
C PRO A 113 27.12 -6.57 -1.45
N TRP A 114 26.41 -6.05 -2.44
CA TRP A 114 24.98 -5.83 -2.38
C TRP A 114 24.25 -7.17 -2.20
N LYS A 115 23.23 -7.18 -1.34
CA LYS A 115 22.35 -8.34 -1.14
C LYS A 115 20.91 -7.91 -1.36
N GLU A 116 20.16 -8.73 -2.06
CA GLU A 116 18.71 -8.54 -2.19
C GLU A 116 18.07 -8.64 -0.80
N ALA A 117 17.25 -7.65 -0.46
CA ALA A 117 16.66 -7.47 0.86
C ALA A 117 15.14 -7.64 0.85
N GLY A 118 14.50 -7.40 -0.30
CA GLY A 118 13.05 -7.50 -0.46
C GLY A 118 12.54 -6.82 -1.73
N TRP A 119 11.23 -6.56 -1.75
CA TRP A 119 10.53 -5.81 -2.79
C TRP A 119 10.31 -4.34 -2.39
N ALA A 120 10.03 -3.49 -3.39
CA ALA A 120 9.65 -2.10 -3.21
C ALA A 120 8.54 -1.67 -4.18
N ARG A 121 7.61 -0.84 -3.68
CA ARG A 121 6.51 -0.21 -4.43
C ARG A 121 6.51 1.26 -4.05
N LEU A 122 6.98 2.12 -4.95
CA LEU A 122 7.25 3.54 -4.64
C LEU A 122 6.55 4.47 -5.64
N ALA A 123 6.06 5.60 -5.15
CA ALA A 123 5.69 6.76 -5.95
C ALA A 123 6.86 7.75 -5.95
N VAL A 124 7.57 7.86 -7.07
CA VAL A 124 8.78 8.68 -7.20
C VAL A 124 8.41 10.05 -7.74
N ILE A 125 8.71 11.10 -6.97
CA ILE A 125 8.54 12.51 -7.34
C ILE A 125 9.93 13.10 -7.62
N GLN A 126 10.19 13.51 -8.86
CA GLN A 126 11.38 14.27 -9.17
C GLN A 126 11.01 15.70 -9.51
N THR A 127 11.63 16.61 -8.79
CA THR A 127 11.63 18.04 -9.13
C THR A 127 13.02 18.41 -9.62
N ALA A 128 13.18 19.62 -10.17
CA ALA A 128 14.49 20.12 -10.62
C ALA A 128 15.56 20.10 -9.51
N GLU A 129 15.14 20.12 -8.25
CA GLU A 129 16.01 20.35 -7.08
C GLU A 129 16.03 19.17 -6.08
N ASN A 130 14.99 18.31 -6.09
CA ASN A 130 14.84 17.23 -5.11
C ASN A 130 14.30 15.95 -5.75
N LEU A 131 14.87 14.81 -5.35
CA LEU A 131 14.35 13.47 -5.59
C LEU A 131 13.67 12.99 -4.31
N LEU A 132 12.35 12.91 -4.32
CA LEU A 132 11.52 12.48 -3.20
C LEU A 132 10.72 11.25 -3.62
N PHE A 133 10.40 10.40 -2.65
CA PHE A 133 9.51 9.29 -2.90
C PHE A 133 8.85 8.85 -1.60
N ASP A 134 7.62 8.39 -1.71
CA ASP A 134 6.89 7.65 -0.69
C ASP A 134 6.49 6.28 -1.24
N GLY A 135 6.08 5.38 -0.35
CA GLY A 135 5.78 4.00 -0.74
C GLY A 135 6.11 2.98 0.32
N THR A 136 6.01 1.71 -0.06
CA THR A 136 6.23 0.58 0.83
C THR A 136 7.37 -0.28 0.32
N PHE A 137 8.20 -0.79 1.21
CA PHE A 137 9.23 -1.77 0.88
C PHE A 137 9.43 -2.78 2.01
N THR A 138 10.15 -3.86 1.69
CA THR A 138 10.53 -4.88 2.69
C THR A 138 12.02 -4.91 2.94
N LEU A 139 12.41 -5.05 4.20
CA LEU A 139 13.80 -5.15 4.59
C LEU A 139 13.94 -6.13 5.77
N LYS A 140 14.76 -7.18 5.59
CA LYS A 140 15.03 -8.19 6.64
C LYS A 140 13.74 -8.70 7.32
N SER A 141 12.75 -9.07 6.51
CA SER A 141 11.41 -9.55 6.92
C SER A 141 10.46 -8.51 7.54
N GLY A 142 10.91 -7.27 7.78
CA GLY A 142 10.06 -6.15 8.15
C GLY A 142 9.45 -5.47 6.92
N GLN A 143 8.26 -4.90 7.07
CA GLN A 143 7.66 -3.99 6.11
C GLN A 143 7.83 -2.56 6.60
N TYR A 144 8.14 -1.65 5.68
CA TYR A 144 8.40 -0.25 5.98
C TYR A 144 7.63 0.65 5.04
N GLU A 145 6.99 1.68 5.60
CA GLU A 145 6.35 2.76 4.86
C GLU A 145 7.25 3.99 4.88
N ILE A 146 7.51 4.55 3.71
CA ILE A 146 8.26 5.80 3.54
C ILE A 146 7.26 6.92 3.47
N GLN A 147 7.40 7.87 4.39
CA GLN A 147 6.60 9.08 4.43
C GLN A 147 7.47 10.30 4.14
N ILE A 148 6.98 11.17 3.25
CA ILE A 148 7.60 12.46 2.97
C ILE A 148 7.16 13.43 4.06
N GLN A 149 8.11 13.98 4.81
CA GLN A 149 7.86 14.92 5.91
C GLN A 149 8.49 16.28 5.61
N SER A 150 7.70 17.34 5.75
CA SER A 150 8.21 18.71 5.69
C SER A 150 8.66 19.14 7.08
N ASN A 151 9.94 19.45 7.24
CA ASN A 151 10.44 20.06 8.47
C ASN A 151 10.10 21.57 8.45
N GLY A 152 9.87 22.17 9.62
CA GLY A 152 9.48 23.58 9.76
C GLY A 152 10.49 24.62 9.20
N ASN A 153 11.63 24.17 8.70
CA ASN A 153 12.64 24.94 7.97
C ASN A 153 12.50 24.86 6.43
N GLY A 154 11.43 24.24 5.92
CA GLY A 154 11.17 24.07 4.49
C GLY A 154 11.96 22.93 3.83
N ARG A 155 12.73 22.13 4.61
CA ARG A 155 13.42 20.95 4.09
C ARG A 155 12.48 19.75 4.14
N THR A 156 12.26 19.13 2.99
CA THR A 156 11.51 17.90 2.87
C THR A 156 12.43 16.69 3.07
N GLY A 157 12.12 15.84 4.03
CA GLY A 157 12.83 14.60 4.33
C GLY A 157 11.98 13.36 4.03
N MET A 158 12.61 12.20 3.98
CA MET A 158 11.95 10.91 3.80
C MET A 158 12.25 10.03 5.01
N VAL A 159 11.19 9.55 5.66
CA VAL A 159 11.28 8.78 6.90
C VAL A 159 10.62 7.43 6.71
N ALA A 160 11.37 6.36 6.93
CA ALA A 160 10.85 5.00 6.90
C ALA A 160 10.37 4.57 8.28
N HIS A 161 9.08 4.26 8.40
CA HIS A 161 8.44 3.71 9.59
C HIS A 161 8.20 2.23 9.36
N GLN A 162 8.57 1.40 10.33
CA GLN A 162 8.23 -0.01 10.30
C GLN A 162 6.73 -0.11 10.51
N VAL A 163 6.08 -0.77 9.58
CA VAL A 163 4.68 -1.12 9.71
C VAL A 163 4.61 -2.24 10.73
N GLU A 164 4.10 -1.96 11.94
CA GLU A 164 3.78 -3.02 12.90
C GLU A 164 2.76 -3.95 12.22
N GLN A 165 3.17 -5.19 12.01
CA GLN A 165 2.20 -6.24 11.73
C GLN A 165 1.25 -6.26 12.93
N ALA A 166 -0.06 -6.26 12.71
CA ALA A 166 -1.08 -6.35 13.77
C ALA A 166 -0.97 -7.62 14.66
N PHE A 167 0.12 -8.39 14.52
CA PHE A 167 0.47 -9.57 15.28
C PHE A 167 1.90 -9.45 15.84
N SER A 168 2.16 -8.43 16.65
CA SER A 168 3.27 -8.48 17.61
C SER A 168 2.82 -9.29 18.82
N MET A 169 3.13 -10.59 18.83
CA MET A 169 3.07 -11.37 20.07
C MET A 169 4.15 -10.81 21.00
N ASN A 170 3.73 -10.14 22.08
CA ASN A 170 4.64 -9.84 23.18
C ASN A 170 5.28 -11.14 23.67
N ASP A 171 6.60 -11.22 23.52
CA ASP A 171 7.45 -12.39 23.79
C ASP A 171 7.71 -12.56 25.31
N GLN A 172 6.63 -12.57 26.11
CA GLN A 172 6.67 -12.71 27.57
C GLN A 172 5.69 -13.76 28.13
N ILE A 173 5.05 -14.58 27.29
CA ILE A 173 4.27 -15.73 27.78
C ILE A 173 4.72 -16.98 27.04
N LEU A 174 5.79 -17.57 27.54
CA LEU A 174 6.15 -18.96 27.29
C LEU A 174 5.17 -19.85 28.08
N ASP A 175 3.91 -19.90 27.66
CA ASP A 175 2.99 -20.96 28.11
C ASP A 175 2.31 -21.62 26.92
N ARG A 176 2.44 -22.94 26.88
CA ARG A 176 2.11 -23.81 25.77
C ARG A 176 0.60 -24.00 25.67
N THR A 177 -0.21 -22.96 25.43
CA THR A 177 -1.63 -23.15 25.09
C THR A 177 -2.22 -21.91 24.43
N ILE A 178 -1.92 -21.65 23.15
CA ILE A 178 -2.68 -20.66 22.35
C ILE A 178 -3.02 -21.26 20.99
N CYS A 179 -4.04 -22.11 20.96
CA CYS A 179 -4.95 -22.11 19.83
C CYS A 179 -5.96 -20.99 20.08
N ALA A 180 -5.99 -19.99 19.20
CA ALA A 180 -7.04 -18.98 19.04
C ALA A 180 -7.88 -18.69 20.29
N THR A 181 -7.41 -17.79 21.16
CA THR A 181 -8.33 -17.13 22.10
C THR A 181 -9.37 -16.36 21.29
N ARG A 182 -10.65 -16.70 21.49
CA ARG A 182 -11.80 -15.99 20.93
C ARG A 182 -11.61 -14.48 21.16
N PRO A 183 -11.79 -13.64 20.14
CA PRO A 183 -11.86 -12.20 20.35
C PRO A 183 -12.98 -11.89 21.35
N ALA A 184 -12.80 -10.86 22.18
CA ALA A 184 -13.82 -10.37 23.12
C ALA A 184 -15.05 -9.76 22.40
N PHE A 185 -15.07 -9.82 21.06
CA PHE A 185 -16.15 -9.41 20.20
C PHE A 185 -16.64 -10.61 19.40
N SER A 186 -17.96 -10.79 19.38
CA SER A 186 -18.60 -11.66 18.40
C SER A 186 -18.43 -11.01 17.03
N PHE A 187 -17.52 -11.52 16.20
CA PHE A 187 -17.59 -11.26 14.77
C PHE A 187 -18.87 -11.92 14.27
N GLU A 188 -19.96 -11.16 14.23
CA GLU A 188 -21.19 -11.59 13.57
C GLU A 188 -20.91 -11.65 12.08
N ASN A 189 -20.65 -12.87 11.59
CA ASN A 189 -20.67 -13.13 10.16
C ASN A 189 -22.05 -12.70 9.63
N ARG A 190 -22.09 -11.66 8.78
CA ARG A 190 -23.32 -11.27 8.08
C ARG A 190 -23.89 -12.37 7.17
N GLN A 191 -23.11 -13.39 6.88
CA GLN A 191 -23.55 -14.58 6.16
C GLN A 191 -23.49 -15.79 7.08
N GLU A 192 -24.67 -16.27 7.46
CA GLU A 192 -24.89 -17.56 8.13
C GLU A 192 -24.69 -18.70 7.12
N GLN A 193 -23.47 -18.88 6.62
CA GLN A 193 -23.10 -20.10 5.91
C GLN A 193 -22.02 -20.83 6.70
N ALA A 194 -22.28 -22.12 6.94
CA ALA A 194 -21.36 -23.07 7.57
C ALA A 194 -20.16 -23.40 6.65
N TYR A 195 -19.57 -22.38 6.04
CA TYR A 195 -18.41 -22.48 5.17
C TYR A 195 -17.17 -22.14 5.99
N ASN A 196 -16.39 -23.17 6.33
CA ASN A 196 -15.08 -22.99 6.95
C ASN A 196 -13.99 -23.07 5.87
N PRO A 197 -13.37 -21.94 5.47
CA PRO A 197 -12.36 -21.93 4.42
C PRO A 197 -11.02 -22.55 4.85
N THR A 198 -10.83 -22.94 6.12
CA THR A 198 -9.53 -23.48 6.58
C THR A 198 -9.11 -24.74 5.84
N ASN A 199 -10.07 -25.56 5.39
CA ASN A 199 -9.77 -26.79 4.63
C ASN A 199 -9.33 -26.52 3.19
N LEU A 200 -9.38 -25.26 2.73
CA LEU A 200 -8.99 -24.84 1.38
C LEU A 200 -7.68 -24.06 1.36
N ILE A 201 -7.07 -23.79 2.52
CA ILE A 201 -5.76 -23.15 2.60
C ILE A 201 -4.73 -24.01 1.87
N GLY A 202 -4.08 -23.43 0.86
CA GLY A 202 -3.09 -24.12 0.02
C GLY A 202 -3.69 -24.89 -1.18
N ASN A 203 -5.02 -24.94 -1.35
CA ASN A 203 -5.63 -25.47 -2.55
C ASN A 203 -5.63 -24.41 -3.66
N THR A 204 -4.89 -24.66 -4.74
CA THR A 204 -4.78 -23.75 -5.90
C THR A 204 -5.74 -24.10 -7.05
N SER A 205 -6.67 -25.03 -6.82
CA SER A 205 -7.68 -25.39 -7.80
C SER A 205 -8.59 -24.18 -8.08
N GLY A 206 -8.60 -23.71 -9.32
CA GLY A 206 -9.34 -22.51 -9.74
C GLY A 206 -8.50 -21.23 -9.80
N CYS A 207 -7.28 -21.22 -9.26
CA CYS A 207 -6.37 -20.09 -9.42
C CYS A 207 -5.92 -19.95 -10.89
N PRO A 208 -5.88 -18.73 -11.44
CA PRO A 208 -5.40 -18.47 -12.79
C PRO A 208 -3.99 -19.01 -13.06
N LYS A 209 -3.83 -19.81 -14.13
CA LYS A 209 -2.50 -20.27 -14.59
C LYS A 209 -1.73 -19.20 -15.36
N ILE A 210 -2.43 -18.19 -15.85
CA ILE A 210 -1.88 -17.03 -16.53
C ILE A 210 -2.22 -15.78 -15.71
N ARG A 211 -1.39 -14.74 -15.84
CA ARG A 211 -1.62 -13.49 -15.14
C ARG A 211 -2.95 -12.90 -15.59
N MET A 212 -3.83 -12.60 -14.64
CA MET A 212 -5.10 -11.92 -14.88
C MET A 212 -5.06 -10.49 -14.31
N THR A 213 -5.93 -9.63 -14.82
CA THR A 213 -6.08 -8.26 -14.35
C THR A 213 -7.47 -8.09 -13.76
N ALA A 214 -7.53 -7.63 -12.51
CA ALA A 214 -8.77 -7.20 -11.87
C ALA A 214 -8.86 -5.68 -11.97
N TYR A 215 -9.80 -5.19 -12.77
CA TYR A 215 -10.13 -3.78 -12.82
C TYR A 215 -10.89 -3.40 -11.55
N ILE A 216 -10.52 -2.28 -10.95
CA ILE A 216 -11.09 -1.83 -9.68
C ILE A 216 -11.51 -0.37 -9.76
N GLY A 217 -12.53 -0.04 -8.99
CA GLY A 217 -12.99 1.32 -8.79
C GLY A 217 -12.67 1.82 -7.39
N LEU A 218 -12.18 3.05 -7.27
CA LEU A 218 -11.89 3.70 -6.00
C LEU A 218 -12.77 4.93 -5.84
N VAL A 219 -13.26 5.16 -4.62
CA VAL A 219 -14.06 6.33 -4.27
C VAL A 219 -13.61 6.85 -2.92
N THR A 220 -13.54 8.18 -2.74
CA THR A 220 -13.37 8.78 -1.42
C THR A 220 -14.64 9.49 -0.98
N ASP A 221 -14.94 9.49 0.31
CA ASP A 221 -15.87 10.45 0.89
C ASP A 221 -15.17 11.76 1.27
N CYS A 222 -15.97 12.77 1.56
CA CYS A 222 -15.52 14.10 1.99
C CYS A 222 -14.62 14.07 3.23
N SER A 223 -14.93 13.21 4.20
CA SER A 223 -14.16 13.07 5.43
C SER A 223 -12.77 12.49 5.15
N TYR A 224 -12.66 11.60 4.17
CA TYR A 224 -11.39 11.06 3.72
C TYR A 224 -10.60 12.12 2.98
N THR A 225 -11.18 12.83 2.01
CA THR A 225 -10.46 13.87 1.26
C THR A 225 -9.99 15.02 2.18
N SER A 226 -10.83 15.49 3.10
CA SER A 226 -10.50 16.58 4.06
C SER A 226 -9.34 16.24 5.00
N SER A 227 -9.00 14.95 5.08
CA SER A 227 -7.94 14.44 5.94
C SER A 227 -6.54 14.57 5.29
N PHE A 228 -6.47 15.03 4.03
CA PHE A 228 -5.25 15.29 3.27
C PHE A 228 -5.10 16.80 2.98
N ASN A 229 -3.86 17.21 2.71
CA ASN A 229 -3.54 18.61 2.43
C ASN A 229 -3.96 19.09 1.04
N SER A 230 -4.16 18.17 0.10
CA SER A 230 -4.61 18.47 -1.26
C SER A 230 -5.19 17.23 -1.94
N THR A 231 -6.00 17.43 -2.97
CA THR A 231 -6.56 16.33 -3.75
C THR A 231 -5.51 15.54 -4.54
N ASP A 232 -4.40 16.19 -4.91
CA ASP A 232 -3.23 15.53 -5.50
C ASP A 232 -2.58 14.56 -4.52
N ALA A 233 -2.53 14.93 -3.23
CA ALA A 233 -2.02 14.05 -2.18
C ALA A 233 -2.93 12.83 -2.00
N VAL A 234 -4.27 13.01 -2.04
CA VAL A 234 -5.25 11.91 -2.02
C VAL A 234 -5.03 10.97 -3.20
N HIS A 235 -4.96 11.53 -4.42
CA HIS A 235 -4.79 10.77 -5.65
C HIS A 235 -3.52 9.91 -5.60
N ARG A 236 -2.37 10.53 -5.29
CA ARG A 236 -1.09 9.81 -5.17
C ARG A 236 -1.13 8.73 -4.10
N TYR A 237 -1.71 9.04 -2.95
CA TYR A 237 -1.80 8.09 -1.84
C TYR A 237 -2.64 6.86 -2.21
N LEU A 238 -3.84 7.05 -2.80
CA LEU A 238 -4.70 5.94 -3.24
C LEU A 238 -4.02 5.04 -4.26
N LEU A 239 -3.34 5.63 -5.25
CA LEU A 239 -2.61 4.84 -6.23
C LEU A 239 -1.45 4.07 -5.61
N ASN A 240 -0.78 4.65 -4.60
CA ASN A 240 0.26 3.96 -3.85
C ASN A 240 -0.30 2.82 -2.96
N VAL A 241 -1.50 2.98 -2.39
CA VAL A 241 -2.22 1.91 -1.68
C VAL A 241 -2.45 0.73 -2.63
N VAL A 242 -3.00 0.96 -3.82
CA VAL A 242 -3.22 -0.10 -4.81
C VAL A 242 -1.89 -0.70 -5.29
N ASN A 243 -0.89 0.13 -5.55
CA ASN A 243 0.44 -0.34 -5.97
C ASN A 243 1.06 -1.29 -4.94
N THR A 244 0.91 -0.96 -3.67
CA THR A 244 1.39 -1.78 -2.55
C THR A 244 0.57 -3.05 -2.43
N ALA A 245 -0.76 -2.97 -2.41
CA ALA A 245 -1.62 -4.14 -2.25
C ALA A 245 -1.50 -5.13 -3.42
N SER A 246 -1.34 -4.64 -4.65
CA SER A 246 -1.24 -5.47 -5.86
C SER A 246 -0.16 -6.55 -5.74
N ILE A 247 0.95 -6.30 -5.03
CA ILE A 247 2.00 -7.32 -4.88
C ILE A 247 1.52 -8.58 -4.15
N VAL A 248 0.58 -8.44 -3.21
CA VAL A 248 0.00 -9.57 -2.47
C VAL A 248 -0.82 -10.44 -3.42
N PHE A 249 -1.63 -9.82 -4.28
CA PHE A 249 -2.45 -10.51 -5.28
C PHE A 249 -1.61 -11.11 -6.42
N GLU A 250 -0.57 -10.40 -6.85
CA GLU A 250 0.36 -10.86 -7.88
C GLU A 250 1.05 -12.15 -7.42
N ASN A 251 1.56 -12.16 -6.19
CA ASN A 251 2.29 -13.31 -5.63
C ASN A 251 1.38 -14.47 -5.22
N SER A 252 0.16 -14.20 -4.76
CA SER A 252 -0.73 -15.23 -4.21
C SER A 252 -1.63 -15.85 -5.26
N PHE A 253 -2.14 -15.03 -6.19
CA PHE A 253 -3.21 -15.42 -7.10
C PHE A 253 -2.87 -15.24 -8.58
N ASN A 254 -1.69 -14.71 -8.90
CA ASN A 254 -1.34 -14.32 -10.27
C ASN A 254 -2.33 -13.28 -10.85
N ILE A 255 -2.81 -12.37 -9.99
CA ILE A 255 -3.75 -11.31 -10.34
C ILE A 255 -3.08 -9.97 -10.06
N SER A 256 -3.08 -9.06 -11.04
CA SER A 256 -2.75 -7.65 -10.78
C SER A 256 -3.99 -6.81 -10.63
N LEU A 257 -3.92 -5.83 -9.73
CA LEU A 257 -4.97 -4.85 -9.51
C LEU A 257 -4.72 -3.62 -10.38
N THR A 258 -5.74 -3.19 -11.13
CA THR A 258 -5.65 -2.06 -12.06
C THR A 258 -6.77 -1.09 -11.80
N VAL A 259 -6.43 0.16 -11.46
CA VAL A 259 -7.40 1.23 -11.27
C VAL A 259 -8.01 1.60 -12.62
N GLN A 260 -9.31 1.33 -12.77
CA GLN A 260 -10.12 1.70 -13.93
C GLN A 260 -10.94 2.95 -13.64
N ASN A 261 -11.44 3.09 -12.40
CA ASN A 261 -12.23 4.25 -12.01
C ASN A 261 -11.69 4.82 -10.71
N LEU A 262 -11.59 6.15 -10.65
CA LEU A 262 -11.23 6.86 -9.43
C LEU A 262 -12.13 8.08 -9.28
N THR A 263 -12.86 8.14 -8.18
CA THR A 263 -13.72 9.27 -7.82
C THR A 263 -13.22 9.89 -6.53
N ILE A 264 -12.80 11.15 -6.56
CA ILE A 264 -12.38 11.87 -5.36
C ILE A 264 -13.43 12.92 -5.00
N SER A 265 -14.06 12.77 -3.84
CA SER A 265 -15.03 13.76 -3.34
C SER A 265 -14.33 15.01 -2.84
N ASP A 266 -15.02 16.16 -2.90
CA ASP A 266 -14.59 17.41 -2.27
C ASP A 266 -14.51 17.25 -0.73
N THR A 267 -13.70 18.10 -0.11
CA THR A 267 -13.46 18.13 1.34
C THR A 267 -14.72 18.47 2.15
N GLU A 268 -15.66 19.21 1.56
CA GLU A 268 -16.93 19.54 2.19
C GLU A 268 -18.00 18.50 1.84
N CYS A 269 -18.62 17.93 2.86
CA CYS A 269 -19.70 16.97 2.67
C CYS A 269 -20.97 17.69 2.16
N PRO A 270 -21.73 17.11 1.22
CA PRO A 270 -22.97 17.69 0.72
C PRO A 270 -24.02 17.90 1.84
N SER A 271 -24.63 19.09 1.90
CA SER A 271 -25.68 19.46 2.88
C SER A 271 -27.03 18.80 2.58
N ASP A 272 -27.34 18.66 1.30
CA ASP A 272 -28.53 17.99 0.79
C ASP A 272 -28.10 16.64 0.22
N GLY A 273 -28.16 15.60 1.04
CA GLY A 273 -28.06 14.23 0.53
C GLY A 273 -29.42 13.66 0.15
N PRO A 274 -30.05 14.01 -1.00
CA PRO A 274 -30.99 13.09 -1.61
C PRO A 274 -30.54 12.77 -3.04
N GLY A 275 -29.97 11.58 -3.23
CA GLY A 275 -29.53 11.10 -4.53
C GLY A 275 -28.57 9.91 -4.43
N SER A 276 -27.95 9.55 -5.56
CA SER A 276 -27.06 8.41 -5.74
C SER A 276 -25.73 8.46 -4.95
N SER A 277 -25.47 9.49 -4.14
CA SER A 277 -24.20 9.65 -3.39
C SER A 277 -24.39 9.69 -1.87
N ALA A 278 -25.38 8.96 -1.32
CA ALA A 278 -25.62 8.86 0.12
C ALA A 278 -24.38 8.40 0.92
N TRP A 279 -23.50 7.62 0.29
CA TRP A 279 -22.21 7.19 0.84
C TRP A 279 -21.22 8.34 1.09
N ASN A 280 -21.40 9.51 0.47
CA ASN A 280 -20.57 10.70 0.69
C ASN A 280 -21.16 11.57 1.82
N ALA A 281 -20.99 11.12 3.05
CA ALA A 281 -21.58 11.75 4.24
C ALA A 281 -20.53 11.99 5.35
N PRO A 282 -20.72 13.00 6.22
CA PRO A 282 -19.82 13.25 7.35
C PRO A 282 -19.86 12.08 8.36
N CYS A 283 -18.81 11.93 9.17
CA CYS A 283 -18.70 10.82 10.13
C CYS A 283 -19.73 10.82 11.27
N SER A 284 -20.47 11.91 11.43
CA SER A 284 -21.65 11.95 12.30
C SER A 284 -22.82 11.12 11.78
N THR A 285 -22.79 10.74 10.49
CA THR A 285 -23.84 10.01 9.80
C THR A 285 -23.42 8.56 9.61
N GLY A 286 -23.92 7.69 10.47
CA GLY A 286 -23.74 6.24 10.37
C GLY A 286 -22.34 5.73 10.72
N ASP A 287 -22.22 4.41 10.76
CA ASP A 287 -20.95 3.68 10.92
C ASP A 287 -20.48 3.09 9.58
N LEU A 288 -19.39 2.30 9.61
CA LEU A 288 -18.87 1.63 8.42
C LEU A 288 -19.88 0.66 7.79
N ASN A 289 -20.79 0.06 8.57
CA ASN A 289 -21.81 -0.86 8.08
C ASN A 289 -22.88 -0.12 7.29
N SER A 290 -23.44 0.97 7.83
CA SER A 290 -24.40 1.78 7.09
C SER A 290 -23.78 2.38 5.83
N ARG A 291 -22.49 2.77 5.88
CA ARG A 291 -21.76 3.24 4.70
C ARG A 291 -21.61 2.17 3.64
N LEU A 292 -21.34 0.92 4.04
CA LEU A 292 -21.30 -0.18 3.09
C LEU A 292 -22.67 -0.39 2.43
N GLU A 293 -23.77 -0.29 3.18
CA GLU A 293 -25.12 -0.42 2.62
C GLU A 293 -25.41 0.68 1.59
N ASP A 294 -25.17 1.95 1.93
CA ASP A 294 -25.36 3.10 1.04
C ASP A 294 -24.45 3.01 -0.20
N PHE A 295 -23.19 2.61 -0.01
CA PHE A 295 -22.23 2.44 -1.08
C PHE A 295 -22.60 1.27 -1.99
N SER A 296 -23.12 0.18 -1.42
CA SER A 296 -23.60 -0.99 -2.18
C SER A 296 -24.81 -0.65 -3.03
N GLN A 297 -25.71 0.20 -2.53
CA GLN A 297 -26.83 0.74 -3.30
C GLN A 297 -26.32 1.56 -4.48
N TRP A 298 -25.35 2.46 -4.27
CA TRP A 298 -24.74 3.19 -5.39
C TRP A 298 -24.05 2.26 -6.39
N ARG A 299 -23.22 1.32 -5.94
CA ARG A 299 -22.55 0.32 -6.78
C ARG A 299 -23.55 -0.48 -7.63
N SER A 300 -24.73 -0.77 -7.10
CA SER A 300 -25.78 -1.49 -7.84
C SER A 300 -26.34 -0.73 -9.04
N THR A 301 -26.14 0.59 -9.08
CA THR A 301 -26.57 1.44 -10.20
C THR A 301 -25.54 1.50 -11.33
N LEU A 302 -24.33 1.00 -11.11
CA LEU A 302 -23.23 1.03 -12.07
C LEU A 302 -23.18 -0.26 -12.89
N TYR A 303 -23.11 -0.09 -14.21
CA TYR A 303 -22.82 -1.15 -15.18
C TYR A 303 -21.42 -0.90 -15.75
N ASP A 304 -20.44 -1.58 -15.16
CA ASP A 304 -19.02 -1.48 -15.49
C ASP A 304 -18.37 -2.87 -15.37
N ASN A 305 -17.13 -3.02 -15.82
CA ASN A 305 -16.39 -4.29 -15.74
C ASN A 305 -15.46 -4.34 -14.51
N ASN A 306 -15.71 -3.54 -13.48
CA ASN A 306 -14.87 -3.55 -12.29
C ASN A 306 -15.20 -4.77 -11.43
N ALA A 307 -14.15 -5.50 -11.04
CA ALA A 307 -14.24 -6.62 -10.12
C ALA A 307 -14.84 -6.20 -8.78
N TYR A 308 -14.49 -5.02 -8.28
CA TYR A 308 -15.12 -4.41 -7.12
C TYR A 308 -14.85 -2.91 -7.06
N TRP A 309 -15.56 -2.24 -6.17
CA TRP A 309 -15.38 -0.84 -5.81
C TRP A 309 -15.05 -0.70 -4.32
N THR A 310 -14.10 0.16 -3.99
CA THR A 310 -13.75 0.48 -2.60
C THR A 310 -14.08 1.93 -2.28
N LEU A 311 -14.85 2.14 -1.20
CA LEU A 311 -15.02 3.44 -0.57
C LEU A 311 -13.95 3.64 0.50
N PHE A 312 -13.13 4.67 0.35
CA PHE A 312 -12.23 5.18 1.37
C PHE A 312 -12.96 6.24 2.20
N SER A 313 -13.06 5.99 3.50
CA SER A 313 -13.76 6.85 4.43
C SER A 313 -12.82 7.38 5.51
N GLY A 314 -12.90 8.68 5.80
CA GLY A 314 -12.18 9.29 6.93
C GLY A 314 -12.76 8.88 8.29
N CYS A 315 -13.87 8.16 8.29
CA CYS A 315 -14.59 7.77 9.48
C CYS A 315 -14.02 6.48 10.07
N ALA A 316 -13.52 6.58 11.29
CA ALA A 316 -13.09 5.44 12.08
C ALA A 316 -14.28 4.87 12.85
N ALA A 317 -14.40 3.55 12.91
CA ALA A 317 -15.34 2.92 13.83
C ALA A 317 -14.82 3.03 15.28
N PRO A 318 -15.70 3.29 16.27
CA PRO A 318 -15.30 3.39 17.67
C PRO A 318 -14.73 2.07 18.25
N SER A 319 -14.94 0.94 17.57
CA SER A 319 -14.52 -0.41 17.98
C SER A 319 -13.20 -0.89 17.37
N GLY A 320 -12.45 -0.02 16.66
CA GLY A 320 -11.22 -0.41 15.97
C GLY A 320 -11.45 -1.20 14.67
N GLU A 321 -12.68 -1.20 14.14
CA GLU A 321 -12.97 -1.69 12.80
C GLU A 321 -12.35 -0.73 11.76
N VAL A 322 -11.49 -1.29 10.91
CA VAL A 322 -10.72 -0.55 9.89
C VAL A 322 -11.27 -0.75 8.48
N GLY A 323 -12.27 -1.61 8.31
CA GLY A 323 -12.94 -1.84 7.03
C GLY A 323 -13.97 -2.96 7.10
N VAL A 324 -14.84 -2.99 6.10
CA VAL A 324 -15.97 -3.92 6.00
C VAL A 324 -16.29 -4.24 4.54
N SER A 325 -16.70 -5.49 4.27
CA SER A 325 -16.95 -5.98 2.91
C SER A 325 -18.06 -7.02 2.87
N TRP A 326 -18.61 -7.26 1.67
CA TRP A 326 -19.43 -8.43 1.38
C TRP A 326 -18.55 -9.63 1.01
N VAL A 327 -18.74 -10.74 1.72
CA VAL A 327 -18.01 -11.98 1.41
C VAL A 327 -18.54 -12.58 0.09
N GLY A 328 -17.61 -12.93 -0.81
CA GLY A 328 -17.93 -13.61 -2.07
C GLY A 328 -18.60 -12.74 -3.14
N ALA A 329 -18.52 -11.41 -3.01
CA ALA A 329 -19.14 -10.45 -3.92
C ALA A 329 -18.21 -9.96 -5.05
N LEU A 330 -17.09 -10.65 -5.31
CA LEU A 330 -16.18 -10.24 -6.39
C LEU A 330 -16.90 -10.43 -7.75
N CYS A 331 -16.79 -9.42 -8.62
CA CYS A 331 -17.40 -9.36 -9.95
C CYS A 331 -18.94 -9.45 -9.94
N THR A 332 -19.60 -9.12 -8.82
CA THR A 332 -21.07 -9.06 -8.76
C THR A 332 -21.56 -7.65 -9.11
N GLU A 333 -22.34 -7.58 -10.18
CA GLU A 333 -23.09 -6.40 -10.63
C GLU A 333 -24.58 -6.58 -10.31
N GLY A 334 -25.29 -5.48 -10.00
CA GLY A 334 -26.75 -5.48 -9.85
C GLY A 334 -27.30 -5.13 -8.46
N SER A 335 -28.64 -5.08 -8.35
CA SER A 335 -29.40 -4.66 -7.17
C SER A 335 -29.55 -5.77 -6.12
N GLY A 336 -28.99 -5.54 -4.92
CA GLY A 336 -29.10 -6.42 -3.75
C GLY A 336 -27.96 -6.22 -2.73
N SER A 337 -28.07 -6.88 -1.56
CA SER A 337 -26.96 -7.04 -0.62
C SER A 337 -25.89 -7.94 -1.24
N GLY A 338 -24.66 -7.44 -1.40
CA GLY A 338 -23.58 -8.20 -2.05
C GLY A 338 -23.20 -7.74 -3.46
N SER A 339 -23.35 -6.45 -3.77
CA SER A 339 -22.61 -5.86 -4.89
C SER A 339 -21.12 -5.81 -4.55
N GLY A 340 -20.22 -5.93 -5.55
CA GLY A 340 -18.77 -5.94 -5.34
C GLY A 340 -18.28 -4.61 -4.77
N ALA A 341 -18.45 -4.44 -3.47
CA ALA A 341 -18.31 -3.21 -2.73
C ALA A 341 -17.71 -3.50 -1.34
N ASN A 342 -16.75 -2.66 -0.96
CA ASN A 342 -16.15 -2.66 0.37
C ASN A 342 -15.89 -1.22 0.83
N VAL A 343 -15.76 -1.03 2.14
CA VAL A 343 -15.40 0.24 2.76
C VAL A 343 -14.12 0.06 3.55
N VAL A 344 -13.16 0.96 3.35
CA VAL A 344 -11.92 1.05 4.13
C VAL A 344 -11.95 2.35 4.91
N GLY A 345 -11.85 2.24 6.24
CA GLY A 345 -11.71 3.39 7.12
C GLY A 345 -10.26 3.87 7.15
N ARG A 346 -10.06 5.17 7.41
CA ARG A 346 -8.71 5.75 7.43
C ARG A 346 -7.84 5.09 8.50
N ALA A 347 -6.69 4.57 8.10
CA ALA A 347 -5.77 3.86 8.98
C ALA A 347 -4.30 4.08 8.57
N GLN A 348 -3.36 3.65 9.40
CA GLN A 348 -1.92 3.73 9.05
C GLN A 348 -1.52 2.74 7.95
N THR A 349 -2.29 1.67 7.73
CA THR A 349 -1.94 0.55 6.84
C THR A 349 -3.11 0.11 5.95
N GLU A 350 -3.77 1.07 5.31
CA GLU A 350 -5.00 0.81 4.52
C GLU A 350 -4.80 -0.24 3.42
N TRP A 351 -3.60 -0.35 2.84
CA TRP A 351 -3.28 -1.36 1.83
C TRP A 351 -3.42 -2.80 2.35
N GLN A 352 -3.35 -3.03 3.66
CA GLN A 352 -3.56 -4.35 4.28
C GLN A 352 -5.04 -4.72 4.45
N VAL A 353 -5.90 -3.71 4.49
CA VAL A 353 -7.37 -3.85 4.66
C VAL A 353 -8.07 -3.73 3.30
N PHE A 354 -7.38 -3.13 2.34
CA PHE A 354 -7.81 -2.99 0.96
C PHE A 354 -7.93 -4.37 0.28
N ALA A 355 -9.16 -4.64 -0.18
CA ALA A 355 -9.60 -5.79 -0.98
C ALA A 355 -9.92 -7.08 -0.20
#